data_AF-A0A3B0UY50-F1
#
_entry.id   AF-A0A3B0UY50-F1
#
_cell.length_a   1.000
_cell.length_b   1.000
_cell.length_c   1.000
_cell.angle_alpha   90.00
_cell.angle_beta   90.00
_cell.angle_gamma   90.00
#
_symmetry.space_group_name_H-M   'P 1'
#
loop_
_entity.id
_entity.type
_entity.pdbx_description
1 polymer ?
#
loop_
_entity_poly.entity_id
_entity_poly.type
_entity_poly.pdbx_seq_one_letter_code
_entity_poly.pdbx_strand_id
1 'polypeptide(L)'
;MSDQAKKIGLIIGQEWDWPEAFMDVINKDDSNITAELVKLGGTFMGEPCQYDLIIDRISHEIPYYRAYLEYALLEGVYIINNSYTTAADSKFSCTSLVNHLGLNSPRTVILPNKQVDKDTSPSAFRNL
;
A
#
# COMPACT_ATOMS: atom_id res chain seq x y z
N MET A 1 -11.84 -25.30 8.69
CA MET A 1 -11.66 -23.85 8.49
C MET A 1 -12.57 -23.17 9.50
N SER A 2 -12.11 -22.13 10.21
CA SER A 2 -12.91 -21.50 11.27
C SER A 2 -14.19 -20.87 10.70
N ASP A 3 -15.33 -21.13 11.33
CA ASP A 3 -16.69 -20.62 11.01
C ASP A 3 -16.87 -19.10 11.19
N GLN A 4 -15.78 -18.34 11.28
CA GLN A 4 -15.81 -16.92 11.61
C GLN A 4 -15.97 -16.07 10.34
N ALA A 5 -16.92 -15.13 10.39
CA ALA A 5 -17.14 -14.16 9.33
C ALA A 5 -15.87 -13.37 9.04
N LYS A 6 -15.52 -13.26 7.75
CA LYS A 6 -14.32 -12.55 7.28
C LYS A 6 -14.70 -11.23 6.62
N LYS A 7 -13.86 -10.22 6.83
CA LYS A 7 -14.11 -8.87 6.33
C LYS A 7 -12.94 -8.35 5.51
N ILE A 8 -13.26 -7.91 4.29
CA ILE A 8 -12.35 -7.27 3.35
C ILE A 8 -12.60 -5.76 3.38
N GLY A 9 -11.56 -4.98 3.62
CA GLY A 9 -11.57 -3.53 3.54
C GLY A 9 -10.96 -3.05 2.22
N LEU A 10 -11.55 -2.03 1.61
CA LEU A 10 -10.95 -1.31 0.49
C LEU A 10 -10.50 0.09 0.94
N ILE A 11 -9.22 0.42 0.72
CA ILE A 11 -8.68 1.77 0.80
C ILE A 11 -8.36 2.24 -0.62
N ILE A 12 -9.18 3.17 -1.12
CA ILE A 12 -9.13 3.66 -2.49
C ILE A 12 -9.10 5.19 -2.52
N GLY A 13 -8.51 5.74 -3.59
CA GLY A 13 -8.51 7.17 -3.87
C GLY A 13 -9.68 7.56 -4.77
N GLN A 14 -9.36 8.20 -5.90
CA GLN A 14 -10.36 8.59 -6.92
C GLN A 14 -10.76 7.43 -7.86
N GLU A 15 -10.08 6.28 -7.77
CA GLU A 15 -10.38 5.09 -8.57
C GLU A 15 -11.74 4.50 -8.16
N TRP A 16 -12.72 4.52 -9.08
CA TRP A 16 -14.07 4.00 -8.81
C TRP A 16 -14.61 3.00 -9.85
N ASP A 17 -13.85 2.68 -10.89
CA ASP A 17 -14.33 1.86 -12.02
C ASP A 17 -14.61 0.38 -11.65
N TRP A 18 -14.07 -0.10 -10.52
CA TRP A 18 -14.16 -1.49 -10.08
C TRP A 18 -14.61 -1.72 -8.62
N PRO A 19 -14.38 -0.82 -7.63
CA PRO A 19 -14.66 -1.12 -6.23
C PRO A 19 -16.10 -1.55 -5.96
N GLU A 20 -17.07 -0.88 -6.61
CA GLU A 20 -18.49 -1.22 -6.51
C GLU A 20 -18.75 -2.63 -7.03
N ALA A 21 -18.30 -2.94 -8.25
CA ALA A 21 -18.47 -4.27 -8.84
C ALA A 21 -17.81 -5.38 -8.00
N PHE A 22 -16.64 -5.10 -7.41
CA PHE A 22 -15.96 -6.04 -6.51
C PHE A 22 -16.75 -6.28 -5.24
N MET A 23 -17.19 -5.22 -4.55
CA MET A 23 -18.00 -5.35 -3.33
C MET A 23 -19.31 -6.07 -3.63
N ASP A 24 -19.95 -5.76 -4.76
CA ASP A 24 -21.17 -6.41 -5.22
C ASP A 24 -21.01 -7.91 -5.39
N VAL A 25 -19.94 -8.35 -6.05
CA VAL A 25 -19.68 -9.78 -6.29
C VAL A 25 -19.44 -10.51 -4.96
N ILE A 26 -18.62 -9.95 -4.08
CA ILE A 26 -18.32 -10.57 -2.78
C ILE A 26 -19.56 -10.63 -1.89
N ASN A 27 -20.32 -9.53 -1.80
CA ASN A 27 -21.47 -9.43 -0.89
C ASN A 27 -22.73 -10.14 -1.42
N LYS A 28 -22.79 -10.50 -2.72
CA LYS A 28 -23.86 -11.34 -3.30
C LYS A 28 -23.60 -12.82 -3.10
N ASP A 29 -22.37 -13.22 -2.87
CA ASP A 29 -22.03 -14.60 -2.55
C ASP A 29 -22.56 -14.93 -1.15
N ASP A 30 -23.23 -16.07 -0.97
CA ASP A 30 -23.74 -16.52 0.33
C ASP A 30 -22.62 -17.15 1.19
N SER A 31 -21.42 -16.60 1.03
CA SER A 31 -20.24 -16.95 1.78
C SER A 31 -20.19 -16.13 3.07
N ASN A 32 -19.43 -16.61 4.06
CA ASN A 32 -19.23 -15.88 5.31
C ASN A 32 -18.17 -14.75 5.14
N ILE A 33 -18.15 -14.08 3.98
CA ILE A 33 -17.16 -13.07 3.61
C ILE A 33 -17.90 -11.80 3.17
N THR A 34 -17.46 -10.65 3.66
CA THR A 34 -18.03 -9.34 3.28
C THR A 34 -16.93 -8.39 2.82
N ALA A 35 -17.28 -7.44 1.96
CA ALA A 35 -16.40 -6.39 1.48
C ALA A 35 -17.05 -5.01 1.63
N GLU A 36 -16.28 -4.04 2.15
CA GLU A 36 -16.70 -2.63 2.21
C GLU A 36 -15.51 -1.68 2.07
N LEU A 37 -15.79 -0.40 1.86
CA LEU A 37 -14.78 0.64 2.06
C LEU A 37 -14.37 0.70 3.54
N VAL A 38 -13.06 0.86 3.78
CA VAL A 38 -12.54 1.05 5.13
C VAL A 38 -13.06 2.38 5.68
N LYS A 39 -13.64 2.34 6.87
CA LYS A 39 -14.15 3.51 7.59
C LYS A 39 -13.16 3.93 8.67
N LEU A 40 -12.58 5.12 8.53
CA LEU A 40 -11.59 5.66 9.47
C LEU A 40 -12.12 6.95 10.12
N GLY A 41 -12.05 7.03 11.45
CA GLY A 41 -12.45 8.20 12.25
C GLY A 41 -11.31 8.74 13.13
N GLY A 42 -10.09 8.26 12.93
CA GLY A 42 -9.02 8.29 13.91
C GLY A 42 -8.68 6.86 14.35
N THR A 43 -7.41 6.61 14.66
CA THR A 43 -6.93 5.27 15.04
C THR A 43 -6.18 5.39 16.35
N PHE A 44 -6.67 4.72 17.39
CA PHE A 44 -5.96 4.64 18.65
C PHE A 44 -5.02 3.44 18.64
N MET A 45 -3.87 3.56 19.30
CA MET A 45 -2.98 2.43 19.51
C MET A 45 -3.68 1.37 20.37
N GLY A 46 -3.59 0.11 19.95
CA GLY A 46 -4.22 -1.03 20.63
C GLY A 46 -5.70 -1.21 20.31
N GLU A 47 -6.26 -0.43 19.38
CA GLU A 47 -7.60 -0.65 18.87
C GLU A 47 -7.61 -1.80 17.85
N PRO A 48 -8.37 -2.87 18.07
CA PRO A 48 -8.37 -4.00 17.15
C PRO A 48 -8.87 -3.58 15.77
N CYS A 49 -8.15 -3.98 14.73
CA CYS A 49 -8.59 -3.76 13.36
C CYS A 49 -9.78 -4.69 13.04
N GLN A 50 -10.82 -4.13 12.41
CA GLN A 50 -12.06 -4.85 12.10
C GLN A 50 -12.01 -5.67 10.81
N TYR A 51 -10.87 -5.67 10.12
CA TYR A 51 -10.69 -6.28 8.81
C TYR A 51 -9.69 -7.43 8.91
N ASP A 52 -9.94 -8.53 8.21
CA ASP A 52 -8.99 -9.63 8.06
C ASP A 52 -8.04 -9.40 6.89
N LEU A 53 -8.53 -8.67 5.88
CA LEU A 53 -7.82 -8.31 4.65
C LEU A 53 -8.12 -6.85 4.31
N ILE A 54 -7.11 -6.07 3.93
CA ILE A 54 -7.31 -4.75 3.33
C ILE A 54 -6.61 -4.68 1.98
N ILE A 55 -7.33 -4.20 0.97
CA ILE A 55 -6.78 -3.86 -0.35
C ILE A 55 -6.47 -2.36 -0.36
N ASP A 56 -5.19 -2.03 -0.38
CA ASP A 56 -4.63 -0.70 -0.48
C ASP A 56 -4.35 -0.31 -1.93
N ARG A 57 -4.93 0.82 -2.34
CA ARG A 57 -4.75 1.42 -3.66
C ARG A 57 -4.19 2.84 -3.62
N ILE A 58 -4.03 3.44 -2.44
CA ILE A 58 -3.78 4.89 -2.34
C ILE A 58 -2.89 5.32 -1.17
N SER A 59 -2.45 4.40 -0.29
CA SER A 59 -1.65 4.79 0.88
C SER A 59 -0.31 5.44 0.54
N HIS A 60 0.21 5.18 -0.66
CA HIS A 60 1.42 5.82 -1.17
C HIS A 60 1.29 7.34 -1.34
N GLU A 61 0.06 7.86 -1.48
CA GLU A 61 -0.20 9.31 -1.59
C GLU A 61 -0.61 9.95 -0.27
N ILE A 62 -1.22 9.19 0.65
CA ILE A 62 -1.87 9.73 1.85
C ILE A 62 -1.17 9.20 3.11
N PRO A 63 -0.35 10.02 3.80
CA PRO A 63 0.43 9.59 4.96
C PRO A 63 -0.38 8.93 6.07
N TYR A 64 -1.61 9.41 6.33
CA TYR A 64 -2.49 8.82 7.34
C TYR A 64 -2.90 7.39 7.00
N TYR A 65 -3.28 7.11 5.75
CA TYR A 65 -3.65 5.76 5.32
C TYR A 65 -2.47 4.80 5.43
N ARG A 66 -1.26 5.28 5.08
CA ARG A 66 -0.06 4.48 5.26
C ARG A 66 0.18 4.12 6.72
N ALA A 67 0.12 5.10 7.62
CA ALA A 67 0.29 4.86 9.05
C ALA A 67 -0.76 3.89 9.61
N TYR A 68 -2.02 4.04 9.19
CA TYR A 68 -3.10 3.11 9.56
C TYR A 68 -2.84 1.68 9.07
N LEU A 69 -2.42 1.51 7.82
CA LEU A 69 -2.16 0.18 7.25
C LEU A 69 -0.93 -0.51 7.87
N GLU A 70 0.13 0.26 8.15
CA GLU A 70 1.29 -0.24 8.90
C GLU A 70 0.86 -0.72 10.29
N TYR A 71 -0.01 0.04 10.97
CA TYR A 71 -0.61 -0.38 12.23
C TYR A 71 -1.49 -1.64 12.08
N ALA A 72 -2.40 -1.68 11.11
CA ALA A 72 -3.28 -2.82 10.88
C ALA A 72 -2.48 -4.11 10.59
N LEU A 73 -1.38 -4.00 9.85
CA LEU A 73 -0.48 -5.13 9.59
C LEU A 73 0.15 -5.67 10.88
N LEU A 74 0.50 -4.81 11.84
CA LEU A 74 1.00 -5.23 13.16
C LEU A 74 -0.07 -5.94 13.99
N GLU A 75 -1.34 -5.56 13.84
CA GLU A 75 -2.49 -6.23 14.46
C GLU A 75 -2.89 -7.55 13.76
N GLY A 76 -2.11 -7.98 12.76
CA GLY A 76 -2.30 -9.27 12.09
C GLY A 76 -3.21 -9.22 10.86
N VAL A 77 -3.57 -8.03 10.38
CA VAL A 77 -4.36 -7.87 9.15
C VAL A 77 -3.48 -8.12 7.93
N TYR A 78 -4.00 -8.86 6.96
CA TYR A 78 -3.31 -9.03 5.68
C TYR A 78 -3.54 -7.81 4.78
N ILE A 79 -2.49 -7.25 4.19
CA ILE A 79 -2.59 -6.04 3.35
C ILE A 79 -2.10 -6.31 1.93
N ILE A 80 -2.91 -5.93 0.93
CA ILE A 80 -2.58 -6.03 -0.50
C ILE A 80 -2.63 -4.63 -1.14
N ASN A 81 -1.54 -4.04 -1.62
CA ASN A 81 -0.17 -4.51 -1.52
C ASN A 81 0.39 -4.25 -0.12
N ASN A 82 1.37 -5.06 0.31
CA ASN A 82 1.96 -4.92 1.63
C ASN A 82 2.62 -3.53 1.77
N SER A 83 2.20 -2.74 2.75
CA SER A 83 2.69 -1.36 2.96
C SER A 83 4.21 -1.24 3.12
N TYR A 84 4.87 -2.27 3.66
CA TYR A 84 6.32 -2.32 3.81
C TYR A 84 7.07 -2.59 2.50
N THR A 85 6.39 -3.10 1.46
CA THR A 85 6.99 -3.35 0.14
C THR A 85 7.05 -2.10 -0.75
N THR A 86 6.50 -0.97 -0.31
CA THR A 86 6.57 0.30 -1.07
C THR A 86 8.01 0.72 -1.40
N ALA A 87 8.99 0.35 -0.57
CA ALA A 87 10.41 0.59 -0.86
C ALA A 87 10.90 -0.11 -2.15
N ALA A 88 10.20 -1.15 -2.60
CA ALA A 88 10.49 -1.86 -3.84
C ALA A 88 9.98 -1.13 -5.09
N ASP A 89 9.16 -0.07 -4.96
CA ASP A 89 8.60 0.68 -6.10
C ASP A 89 9.59 1.69 -6.73
N SER A 90 10.90 1.43 -6.59
CA SER A 90 11.91 2.22 -7.28
C SER A 90 12.01 1.77 -8.73
N LYS A 91 11.61 2.65 -9.66
CA LYS A 91 11.80 2.44 -11.11
C LYS A 91 13.23 2.04 -11.45
N PHE A 92 14.22 2.62 -10.75
CA PHE A 92 15.62 2.30 -10.95
C PHE A 92 15.97 0.88 -10.48
N SER A 93 15.52 0.46 -9.29
CA SER A 93 15.78 -0.91 -8.81
C SER A 93 15.07 -1.96 -9.67
N CYS A 94 13.79 -1.73 -10.02
CA CYS A 94 13.02 -2.63 -10.88
C CYS A 94 13.67 -2.78 -12.26
N THR A 95 14.06 -1.67 -12.88
CA THR A 95 14.76 -1.71 -14.18
C THR A 95 16.13 -2.38 -14.07
N SER A 96 16.85 -2.17 -12.98
CA SER A 96 18.12 -2.85 -12.71
C SER A 96 17.94 -4.36 -12.62
N LEU A 97 16.91 -4.84 -11.91
CA LEU A 97 16.56 -6.26 -11.82
C LEU A 97 16.22 -6.85 -13.19
N VAL A 98 15.40 -6.17 -13.98
CA VAL A 98 15.05 -6.58 -15.35
C VAL A 98 16.31 -6.79 -16.19
N ASN A 99 17.25 -5.84 -16.18
CA ASN A 99 18.53 -5.98 -16.87
C ASN A 99 19.37 -7.15 -16.32
N HIS A 100 19.43 -7.31 -14.99
CA HIS A 100 20.16 -8.40 -14.35
C HIS A 100 19.63 -9.78 -14.77
N LEU A 101 18.32 -9.90 -14.99
CA LEU A 101 17.67 -11.12 -15.48
C LEU A 101 17.81 -11.33 -17.00
N GLY A 102 18.49 -10.44 -17.72
CA GLY A 102 18.65 -10.52 -19.18
C GLY A 102 17.39 -10.16 -19.97
N LEU A 103 16.43 -9.47 -19.33
CA LEU A 103 15.21 -8.98 -19.97
C LEU A 103 15.43 -7.58 -20.55
N ASN A 104 14.68 -7.24 -21.60
CA ASN A 104 14.80 -5.94 -22.24
C ASN A 104 14.17 -4.82 -21.40
N SER A 105 14.91 -3.73 -21.20
CA SER A 105 14.40 -2.47 -20.65
C SER A 105 14.85 -1.27 -21.48
N PRO A 106 14.22 -0.10 -21.33
CA PRO A 106 14.80 1.15 -21.80
C PRO A 106 16.19 1.40 -21.19
N ARG A 107 17.03 2.18 -21.87
CA ARG A 107 18.28 2.67 -21.30
C ARG A 107 17.95 3.62 -20.14
N THR A 108 18.44 3.30 -18.95
CA THR A 108 18.04 4.00 -17.72
C THR A 108 19.27 4.41 -16.91
N VAL A 109 19.24 5.63 -16.38
CA VAL A 109 20.26 6.19 -15.47
C VAL A 109 19.55 6.90 -14.32
N ILE A 110 20.16 6.89 -13.13
CA ILE A 110 19.75 7.72 -11.99
C ILE A 110 20.74 8.87 -11.82
N LEU A 111 20.24 10.09 -11.60
CA LEU A 111 21.05 11.28 -11.41
C LEU A 111 20.88 11.80 -9.97
N PRO A 112 21.91 12.45 -9.39
CA PRO A 112 21.78 13.14 -8.11
C PRO A 112 20.67 14.19 -8.13
N ASN A 113 20.07 14.45 -6.97
CA ASN A 113 19.04 15.46 -6.80
C ASN A 113 19.54 16.85 -7.22
N LYS A 114 18.80 17.52 -8.11
CA LYS A 114 19.06 18.93 -8.48
C LYS A 114 18.67 19.90 -7.36
N GLN A 115 17.62 19.56 -6.61
CA GLN A 115 17.10 20.31 -5.48
C GLN A 115 16.83 19.33 -4.35
N VAL A 116 17.05 19.77 -3.13
CA VAL A 116 16.79 19.01 -1.90
C VAL A 116 15.85 19.79 -1.00
N ASP A 117 15.30 19.11 0.00
CA ASP A 117 14.42 19.73 0.99
C ASP A 117 15.13 20.88 1.72
N LYS A 118 14.35 21.91 2.08
CA LYS A 118 14.86 23.17 2.65
C LYS A 118 15.71 22.98 3.91
N ASP A 119 15.46 21.92 4.67
CA ASP A 119 16.15 21.63 5.93
C ASP A 119 17.41 20.78 5.74
N THR A 120 17.78 20.45 4.50
CA THR A 120 19.01 19.70 4.19
C THR A 120 20.21 20.64 4.20
N SER A 121 21.05 20.53 5.23
CA SER A 121 22.29 21.31 5.27
C SER A 121 23.29 20.90 4.18
N PRO A 122 24.12 21.82 3.66
CA PRO A 122 25.18 21.47 2.70
C PRO A 122 26.14 20.39 3.20
N SER A 123 26.34 20.30 4.52
CA SER A 123 27.25 19.32 5.12
C SER A 123 26.75 17.87 5.04
N ALA A 124 25.51 17.64 4.60
CA ALA A 124 24.95 16.32 4.32
C ALA A 124 25.44 15.73 2.98
N PHE A 125 25.94 16.55 2.06
CA PHE A 125 26.36 16.14 0.72
C PHE A 125 27.80 15.59 0.67
N ARG A 126 28.30 14.96 1.74
CA ARG A 126 29.71 14.49 1.79
C ARG A 126 30.05 13.38 0.79
N ASN A 127 29.01 12.73 0.27
CA ASN A 127 29.11 11.61 -0.67
C ASN A 127 28.76 12.02 -2.11
N LEU A 128 28.59 13.32 -2.36
CA LEU A 128 28.31 13.91 -3.67
C LEU A 128 29.31 15.03 -3.99
#